data_AF-A0A060XTP9-F1
#
_entry.id   AF-A0A060XTP9-F1
#
_cell.length_a   1.000
_cell.length_b   1.000
_cell.length_c   1.000
_cell.angle_alpha   90.00
_cell.angle_beta   90.00
_cell.angle_gamma   90.00
#
_symmetry.space_group_name_H-M   'P 1'
#
loop_
_entity.id
_entity.type
_entity.pdbx_description
1 polymer ?
#
loop_
_entity_poly.entity_id
_entity_poly.type
_entity_poly.pdbx_seq_one_letter_code
_entity_poly.pdbx_strand_id
1 'polypeptide(L)'
;MTIKITEAERIQKTYLRVCDHLHRVRRGTIREGLAEESAHIRAQQTTPVSTTPQSIVKLVEDIDALREALSCTDLQELETRLVSQKAIREQLHNQMTQCEELVRQSMETFAALELQYAQLKFSAGPSSDRFERLKEEMQAELEQEEERCSHWEDKLGKAQSVLHGVEKGVNNLFFRMSCVQVKDSPRELGGLDAIEKLREIGARLPTLQTTASEKTEENTADHEKVWSFLEQSTMMEPRNYKRASSPVYDSTSEDTFQFRGQEEDCSMSRDEIKRRSIQLIEVHQPKKKAQKSNTKS
;
A
#
# COMPACT_ATOMS: atom_id res chain seq x y z
N MET A 1 3.17 13.76 -6.25
CA MET A 1 3.47 14.86 -5.31
C MET A 1 4.78 15.60 -5.61
N THR A 2 5.70 15.04 -6.39
CA THR A 2 7.01 15.62 -6.73
C THR A 2 6.99 16.84 -7.65
N ILE A 3 6.00 16.95 -8.56
CA ILE A 3 5.92 18.04 -9.55
C ILE A 3 5.64 19.41 -8.91
N LYS A 4 4.86 19.44 -7.82
CA LYS A 4 4.53 20.69 -7.09
C LYS A 4 5.71 21.24 -6.29
N ILE A 5 6.65 20.38 -5.89
CA ILE A 5 7.83 20.74 -5.10
C ILE A 5 8.84 21.48 -5.99
N THR A 6 9.04 21.01 -7.23
CA THR A 6 9.95 21.65 -8.20
C THR A 6 9.51 23.04 -8.66
N GLU A 7 8.21 23.29 -8.72
CA GLU A 7 7.68 24.59 -9.12
C GLU A 7 7.85 25.64 -8.01
N ALA A 8 7.63 25.23 -6.75
CA ALA A 8 7.87 26.06 -5.58
C ALA A 8 9.35 26.46 -5.45
N GLU A 9 10.28 25.52 -5.66
CA GLU A 9 11.72 25.80 -5.66
C GLU A 9 12.13 26.78 -6.77
N ARG A 10 11.53 26.66 -7.96
CA ARG A 10 11.81 27.56 -9.10
C ARG A 10 11.31 28.98 -8.81
N ILE A 11 10.15 29.13 -8.19
CA ILE A 11 9.60 30.44 -7.79
C ILE A 11 10.50 31.07 -6.73
N GLN A 12 10.88 30.32 -5.69
CA GLN A 12 11.72 30.82 -4.61
C GLN A 12 13.11 31.25 -5.11
N LYS A 13 13.73 30.47 -6.01
CA LYS A 13 15.02 30.80 -6.63
C LYS A 13 14.95 32.00 -7.59
N THR A 14 13.76 32.29 -8.13
CA THR A 14 13.55 33.46 -8.98
C THR A 14 13.34 34.71 -8.12
N TYR A 15 12.58 34.60 -7.02
CA TYR A 15 12.40 35.68 -6.05
C TYR A 15 13.74 36.14 -5.43
N LEU A 16 14.55 35.19 -4.95
CA LEU A 16 15.88 35.48 -4.39
C LEU A 16 16.80 36.23 -5.36
N ARG A 17 16.78 35.85 -6.65
CA ARG A 17 17.58 36.55 -7.69
C ARG A 17 17.11 37.97 -7.94
N VAL A 18 15.81 38.22 -7.90
CA VAL A 18 15.23 39.57 -8.08
C VAL A 18 15.56 40.45 -6.87
N CYS A 19 15.46 39.92 -5.65
CA CYS A 19 15.86 40.63 -4.43
C CYS A 19 17.35 41.00 -4.45
N ASP A 20 18.23 40.06 -4.80
CA ASP A 20 19.67 40.32 -4.92
C ASP A 20 19.97 41.39 -5.98
N HIS A 21 19.26 41.39 -7.11
CA HIS A 21 19.44 42.40 -8.14
C HIS A 21 19.00 43.79 -7.65
N LEU A 22 17.84 43.90 -6.99
CA LEU A 22 17.36 45.16 -6.42
C LEU A 22 18.28 45.70 -5.33
N HIS A 23 18.83 44.82 -4.47
CA HIS A 23 19.79 45.22 -3.45
C HIS A 23 21.15 45.64 -4.02
N ARG A 24 21.59 45.08 -5.16
CA ARG A 24 22.80 45.50 -5.85
C ARG A 24 22.61 46.84 -6.55
N VAL A 25 21.48 47.04 -7.23
CA VAL A 25 21.15 48.32 -7.88
C VAL A 25 21.06 49.44 -6.83
N ARG A 26 20.34 49.21 -5.72
CA ARG A 26 20.21 50.19 -4.63
C ARG A 26 21.55 50.53 -3.97
N ARG A 27 22.44 49.55 -3.78
CA ARG A 27 23.80 49.78 -3.25
C ARG A 27 24.71 50.49 -4.25
N GLY A 28 24.56 50.23 -5.56
CA GLY A 28 25.30 50.93 -6.62
C GLY A 28 24.94 52.41 -6.66
N THR A 29 23.65 52.73 -6.71
CA THR A 29 23.16 54.11 -6.81
C THR A 29 23.50 54.96 -5.57
N ILE A 30 23.47 54.38 -4.36
CA ILE A 30 23.83 55.09 -3.13
C ILE A 30 25.35 55.30 -3.03
N ARG A 31 26.16 54.35 -3.50
CA ARG A 31 27.62 54.44 -3.43
C ARG A 31 28.21 55.41 -4.45
N GLU A 32 27.63 55.49 -5.65
CA GLU A 32 28.02 56.48 -6.66
C GLU A 32 27.65 57.90 -6.22
N GLY A 33 26.45 58.12 -5.68
CA GLY A 33 26.04 59.44 -5.16
C GLY A 33 26.86 59.93 -3.97
N LEU A 34 27.18 59.06 -3.00
CA LEU A 34 27.96 59.46 -1.81
C LEU A 34 29.46 59.60 -2.10
N ALA A 35 30.03 58.83 -3.03
CA ALA A 35 31.45 58.91 -3.37
C ALA A 35 31.80 60.18 -4.15
N GLU A 36 30.91 60.63 -5.06
CA GLU A 36 31.09 61.88 -5.80
C GLU A 36 30.97 63.12 -4.89
N GLU A 37 30.05 63.09 -3.92
CA GLU A 37 29.84 64.21 -2.97
C GLU A 37 30.94 64.30 -1.90
N SER A 38 31.38 63.15 -1.35
CA SER A 38 32.40 63.13 -0.29
C SER A 38 33.83 63.35 -0.81
N ALA A 39 34.14 62.98 -2.05
CA ALA A 39 35.40 63.32 -2.70
C ALA A 39 35.53 64.84 -2.95
N HIS A 40 34.43 65.52 -3.29
CA HIS A 40 34.43 66.97 -3.52
C HIS A 40 34.64 67.76 -2.21
N ILE A 41 34.04 67.32 -1.10
CA ILE A 41 34.15 67.98 0.21
C ILE A 41 35.55 67.78 0.84
N ARG A 42 36.17 66.60 0.67
CA ARG A 42 37.51 66.33 1.25
C ARG A 42 38.65 67.04 0.52
N ALA A 43 38.51 67.29 -0.78
CA ALA A 43 39.52 68.02 -1.56
C ALA A 43 39.65 69.50 -1.16
N GLN A 44 38.60 70.12 -0.61
CA GLN A 44 38.60 71.54 -0.24
C GLN A 44 39.12 71.84 1.19
N GLN A 45 39.33 70.82 2.04
CA GLN A 45 39.68 71.02 3.46
C GLN A 45 41.19 71.02 3.76
N THR A 46 42.07 70.85 2.77
CA THR A 46 43.53 70.79 3.01
C THR A 46 44.33 71.59 1.98
N THR A 47 44.16 72.91 1.98
CA THR A 47 45.16 73.81 1.38
C THR A 47 45.45 74.97 2.32
N PRO A 48 46.72 75.21 2.70
CA PRO A 48 47.09 76.38 3.49
C PRO A 48 46.86 77.65 2.67
N VAL A 49 46.13 78.62 3.25
CA VAL A 49 45.83 79.92 2.63
C VAL A 49 47.13 80.70 2.47
N SER A 50 47.66 80.74 1.24
CA SER A 50 48.70 81.68 0.82
C SER A 50 48.02 82.98 0.41
N THR A 51 48.20 84.05 1.18
CA THR A 51 47.70 85.41 0.90
C THR A 51 48.48 86.06 -0.25
N THR A 52 48.27 85.55 -1.47
CA THR A 52 48.57 86.29 -2.69
C THR A 52 47.34 87.11 -3.10
N PRO A 53 47.50 88.29 -3.73
CA PRO A 53 46.38 89.12 -4.14
C PRO A 53 45.38 88.40 -5.07
N GLN A 54 45.84 87.39 -5.83
CA GLN A 54 44.97 86.52 -6.65
C GLN A 54 44.04 85.61 -5.80
N SER A 55 44.46 85.21 -4.60
CA SER A 55 43.63 84.41 -3.69
C SER A 55 42.50 85.22 -3.07
N ILE A 56 42.70 86.52 -2.89
CA ILE A 56 41.68 87.42 -2.31
C ILE A 56 40.59 87.68 -3.35
N VAL A 57 40.95 87.88 -4.62
CA VAL A 57 39.98 88.05 -5.72
C VAL A 57 39.08 86.82 -5.86
N LYS A 58 39.65 85.61 -5.83
CA LYS A 58 38.87 84.36 -5.87
C LYS A 58 37.92 84.21 -4.67
N LEU A 59 38.37 84.58 -3.47
CA LEU A 59 37.53 84.52 -2.27
C LEU A 59 36.33 85.46 -2.38
N VAL A 60 36.53 86.66 -2.95
CA VAL A 60 35.42 87.61 -3.19
C VAL A 60 34.45 87.07 -4.24
N GLU A 61 34.97 86.49 -5.34
CA GLU A 61 34.15 85.82 -6.35
C GLU A 61 33.32 84.66 -5.77
N ASP A 62 33.91 83.83 -4.90
CA ASP A 62 33.24 82.72 -4.23
C ASP A 62 32.16 83.22 -3.25
N ILE A 63 32.42 84.31 -2.51
CA ILE A 63 31.43 84.93 -1.61
C ILE A 63 30.26 85.52 -2.41
N ASP A 64 30.52 86.19 -3.53
CA ASP A 64 29.46 86.73 -4.40
C ASP A 64 28.65 85.61 -5.07
N ALA A 65 29.29 84.52 -5.50
CA ALA A 65 28.60 83.35 -6.02
C ALA A 65 27.73 82.66 -4.97
N LEU A 66 28.21 82.55 -3.72
CA LEU A 66 27.43 82.03 -2.59
C LEU A 66 26.26 82.95 -2.24
N ARG A 67 26.48 84.26 -2.29
CA ARG A 67 25.45 85.28 -2.05
C ARG A 67 24.36 85.22 -3.12
N GLU A 68 24.71 85.00 -4.39
CA GLU A 68 23.76 84.80 -5.49
C GLU A 68 22.98 83.49 -5.32
N ALA A 69 23.68 82.37 -5.10
CA ALA A 69 23.09 81.05 -4.93
C ALA A 69 22.14 80.96 -3.72
N LEU A 70 22.49 81.63 -2.62
CA LEU A 70 21.67 81.68 -1.41
C LEU A 70 20.74 82.88 -1.37
N SER A 71 20.77 83.77 -2.38
CA SER A 71 19.97 85.01 -2.45
C SER A 71 20.04 85.82 -1.14
N CYS A 72 21.26 86.13 -0.69
CA CYS A 72 21.51 86.92 0.51
C CYS A 72 21.79 88.38 0.15
N THR A 73 21.33 89.31 0.98
CA THR A 73 21.57 90.75 0.77
C THR A 73 22.78 91.27 1.52
N ASP A 74 23.11 90.63 2.64
CA ASP A 74 24.21 90.98 3.53
C ASP A 74 25.07 89.76 3.92
N LEU A 75 26.32 90.02 4.28
CA LEU A 75 27.29 89.00 4.68
C LEU A 75 26.85 88.26 5.96
N GLN A 76 26.20 88.95 6.89
CA GLN A 76 25.69 88.35 8.13
C GLN A 76 24.51 87.40 7.86
N GLU A 77 23.67 87.72 6.88
CA GLU A 77 22.60 86.83 6.41
C GLU A 77 23.16 85.58 5.72
N LEU A 78 24.24 85.73 4.94
CA LEU A 78 24.97 84.61 4.35
C LEU A 78 25.57 83.68 5.40
N GLU A 79 26.24 84.22 6.42
CA GLU A 79 26.84 83.44 7.51
C GLU A 79 25.76 82.63 8.27
N THR A 80 24.66 83.28 8.65
CA THR A 80 23.57 82.61 9.38
C THR A 80 22.88 81.51 8.56
N ARG A 81 22.66 81.72 7.25
CA ARG A 81 22.13 80.69 6.34
C ARG A 81 23.10 79.52 6.16
N LEU A 82 24.40 79.77 6.03
CA LEU A 82 25.40 78.71 5.93
C LEU A 82 25.49 77.88 7.22
N VAL A 83 25.47 78.53 8.39
CA VAL A 83 25.50 77.84 9.68
C VAL A 83 24.24 76.99 9.88
N SER A 84 23.06 77.53 9.58
CA SER A 84 21.80 76.77 9.67
C SER A 84 21.73 75.62 8.65
N GLN A 85 22.17 75.81 7.41
CA GLN A 85 22.24 74.75 6.41
C GLN A 85 23.19 73.62 6.84
N LYS A 86 24.35 73.98 7.42
CA LYS A 86 25.29 73.01 7.99
C LYS A 86 24.65 72.22 9.13
N ALA A 87 23.96 72.89 10.07
CA ALA A 87 23.26 72.24 11.17
C ALA A 87 22.14 71.29 10.69
N ILE A 88 21.35 71.70 9.69
CA ILE A 88 20.32 70.86 9.07
C ILE A 88 20.95 69.65 8.40
N ARG A 89 22.07 69.83 7.68
CA ARG A 89 22.78 68.71 7.02
C ARG A 89 23.32 67.71 8.04
N GLU A 90 23.91 68.18 9.13
CA GLU A 90 24.39 67.33 10.22
C GLU A 90 23.23 66.59 10.90
N GLN A 91 22.10 67.26 11.13
CA GLN A 91 20.90 66.63 11.66
C GLN A 91 20.34 65.54 10.74
N LEU A 92 20.23 65.81 9.43
CA LEU A 92 19.77 64.84 8.44
C LEU A 92 20.73 63.64 8.34
N HIS A 93 22.04 63.88 8.40
CA HIS A 93 23.03 62.81 8.42
C HIS A 93 22.88 61.93 9.67
N ASN A 94 22.70 62.53 10.84
CA ASN A 94 22.44 61.79 12.08
C ASN A 94 21.14 60.97 12.00
N GLN A 95 20.07 61.53 11.43
CA GLN A 95 18.82 60.80 11.22
C GLN A 95 18.99 59.64 10.22
N MET A 96 19.74 59.84 9.15
CA MET A 96 20.03 58.80 8.16
C MET A 96 20.79 57.64 8.81
N THR A 97 21.86 57.92 9.56
CA THR A 97 22.64 56.88 10.25
C THR A 97 21.82 56.13 11.30
N GLN A 98 20.93 56.82 12.03
CA GLN A 98 20.00 56.17 12.96
C GLN A 98 19.01 55.25 12.25
N CYS A 99 18.44 55.68 11.13
CA CYS A 99 17.55 54.85 10.32
C CYS A 99 18.28 53.61 9.77
N GLU A 100 19.51 53.76 9.28
CA GLU A 100 20.32 52.63 8.80
C GLU A 100 20.59 51.61 9.89
N GLU A 101 20.92 52.08 11.10
CA GLU A 101 21.16 51.24 12.26
C GLU A 101 19.89 50.50 12.71
N LEU A 102 18.74 51.18 12.73
CA LEU A 102 17.45 50.55 13.02
C LEU A 102 17.08 49.48 11.99
N VAL A 103 17.34 49.74 10.70
CA VAL A 103 17.13 48.75 9.64
C VAL A 103 18.03 47.54 9.84
N ARG A 104 19.31 47.75 10.19
CA ARG A 104 20.26 46.66 10.49
C ARG A 104 19.76 45.80 11.65
N GLN A 105 19.36 46.41 12.76
CA GLN A 105 18.81 45.71 13.93
C GLN A 105 17.52 44.95 13.59
N SER A 106 16.62 45.55 12.79
CA SER A 106 15.41 44.89 12.33
C SER A 106 15.70 43.68 11.44
N MET A 107 16.72 43.75 10.58
CA MET A 107 17.13 42.61 9.75
C MET A 107 17.73 41.48 10.58
N GLU A 108 18.54 41.79 11.59
CA GLU A 108 19.13 40.78 12.48
C GLU A 108 18.07 40.05 13.31
N THR A 109 17.11 40.81 13.87
CA THR A 109 15.99 40.22 14.62
C THR A 109 15.09 39.36 13.71
N PHE A 110 14.82 39.82 12.48
CA PHE A 110 14.07 39.04 11.51
C PHE A 110 14.78 37.73 11.14
N ALA A 111 16.07 37.76 10.83
CA ALA A 111 16.85 36.56 10.51
C ALA A 111 16.89 35.56 11.69
N ALA A 112 16.99 36.05 12.93
CA ALA A 112 16.95 35.21 14.12
C ALA A 112 15.57 34.52 14.29
N LEU A 113 14.48 35.25 14.03
CA LEU A 113 13.12 34.70 14.08
C LEU A 113 12.87 33.68 12.97
N GLU A 114 13.35 33.93 11.75
CA GLU A 114 13.26 32.97 10.64
C GLU A 114 13.98 31.65 10.99
N LEU A 115 15.15 31.73 11.61
CA LEU A 115 15.88 30.55 12.07
C LEU A 115 15.09 29.77 13.13
N GLN A 116 14.53 30.45 14.14
CA GLN A 116 13.70 29.81 15.16
C GLN A 116 12.45 29.16 14.56
N TYR A 117 11.78 29.84 13.62
CA TYR A 117 10.61 29.30 12.93
C TYR A 117 10.96 28.05 12.12
N ALA A 118 12.08 28.05 11.40
CA ALA A 118 12.54 26.87 10.67
C ALA A 118 12.83 25.69 11.61
N GLN A 119 13.49 25.96 12.75
CA GLN A 119 13.74 24.92 13.77
C GLN A 119 12.42 24.36 14.33
N LEU A 120 11.44 25.20 14.66
CA LEU A 120 10.14 24.75 15.14
C LEU A 120 9.38 23.94 14.08
N LYS A 121 9.37 24.42 12.83
CA LYS A 121 8.65 23.80 11.71
C LYS A 121 9.22 22.44 11.31
N PHE A 122 10.54 22.28 11.40
CA PHE A 122 11.25 21.10 10.92
C PHE A 122 11.94 20.28 12.01
N SER A 123 11.79 20.64 13.28
CA SER A 123 12.27 19.78 14.37
C SER A 123 11.41 18.51 14.44
N ALA A 124 12.08 17.36 14.46
CA ALA A 124 11.52 16.12 14.95
C ALA A 124 11.33 16.27 16.48
N GLY A 125 10.29 17.00 16.89
CA GLY A 125 9.97 17.17 18.29
C GLY A 125 9.49 15.85 18.91
N PRO A 126 9.34 15.77 20.25
CA PRO A 126 8.77 14.62 20.95
C PRO A 126 7.33 14.29 20.52
N SER A 127 6.66 15.18 19.78
CA SER A 127 5.39 14.89 19.09
C SER A 127 5.55 13.92 17.91
N SER A 128 6.68 13.95 17.20
CA SER A 128 6.96 13.04 16.08
C SER A 128 7.14 11.61 16.57
N ASP A 129 7.95 11.41 17.62
CA ASP A 129 8.17 10.08 18.20
C ASP A 129 6.89 9.51 18.83
N ARG A 130 6.08 10.35 19.49
CA ARG A 130 4.78 9.94 20.02
C ARG A 130 3.80 9.57 18.90
N PHE A 131 3.83 10.28 17.78
CA PHE A 131 2.98 9.99 16.64
C PHE A 131 3.39 8.69 15.95
N GLU A 132 4.69 8.45 15.74
CA GLU A 132 5.16 7.18 15.18
C GLU A 132 4.83 6.00 16.10
N ARG A 133 5.00 6.13 17.43
CA ARG A 133 4.59 5.07 18.37
C ARG A 133 3.09 4.78 18.31
N LEU A 134 2.26 5.82 18.27
CA LEU A 134 0.81 5.65 18.15
C LEU A 134 0.44 4.95 16.83
N LYS A 135 1.13 5.30 15.74
CA LYS A 135 0.93 4.66 14.44
C LYS A 135 1.35 3.20 14.46
N GLU A 136 2.47 2.86 15.08
CA GLU A 136 2.93 1.47 15.28
C GLU A 136 1.91 0.68 16.12
N GLU A 137 1.39 1.27 17.21
CA GLU A 137 0.36 0.65 18.06
C GLU A 137 -0.94 0.41 17.28
N MET A 138 -1.45 1.42 16.56
CA MET A 138 -2.65 1.27 15.72
C MET A 138 -2.44 0.24 14.60
N GLN A 139 -1.22 0.14 14.06
CA GLN A 139 -0.91 -0.85 13.03
C GLN A 139 -0.87 -2.26 13.62
N ALA A 140 -0.30 -2.44 14.81
CA ALA A 140 -0.31 -3.73 15.51
C ALA A 140 -1.74 -4.18 15.88
N GLU A 141 -2.59 -3.25 16.32
CA GLU A 141 -4.01 -3.53 16.59
C GLU A 141 -4.77 -3.92 15.31
N LEU A 142 -4.48 -3.25 14.20
CA LEU A 142 -5.07 -3.59 12.90
C LEU A 142 -4.66 -4.99 12.45
N GLU A 143 -3.37 -5.31 12.50
CA GLU A 143 -2.85 -6.63 12.15
C GLU A 143 -3.48 -7.73 13.02
N GLN A 144 -3.62 -7.50 14.33
CA GLN A 144 -4.29 -8.43 15.23
C GLN A 144 -5.77 -8.64 14.88
N GLU A 145 -6.48 -7.56 14.53
CA GLU A 145 -7.89 -7.63 14.17
C GLU A 145 -8.10 -8.30 12.80
N GLU A 146 -7.18 -8.10 11.85
CA GLU A 146 -7.15 -8.79 10.56
C GLU A 146 -6.92 -10.29 10.74
N GLU A 147 -5.97 -10.71 11.58
CA GLU A 147 -5.76 -12.12 11.93
C GLU A 147 -7.01 -12.74 12.58
N ARG A 148 -7.64 -11.98 13.49
CA ARG A 148 -8.88 -12.41 14.16
C ARG A 148 -10.00 -12.60 13.15
N CYS A 149 -10.17 -11.67 12.20
CA CYS A 149 -11.15 -11.76 11.12
C CYS A 149 -10.88 -12.97 10.23
N SER A 150 -9.64 -13.15 9.77
CA SER A 150 -9.24 -14.28 8.92
C SER A 150 -9.53 -15.63 9.59
N HIS A 151 -9.25 -15.76 10.89
CA HIS A 151 -9.58 -16.97 11.65
C HIS A 151 -11.09 -17.27 11.71
N TRP A 152 -11.93 -16.24 11.83
CA TRP A 152 -13.38 -16.42 11.81
C TRP A 152 -13.92 -16.73 10.42
N GLU A 153 -13.33 -16.16 9.37
CA GLU A 153 -13.64 -16.49 7.99
C GLU A 153 -13.32 -17.96 7.68
N ASP A 154 -12.16 -18.47 8.12
CA ASP A 154 -11.79 -19.88 7.98
C ASP A 154 -12.80 -20.80 8.69
N LYS A 155 -13.21 -20.44 9.91
CA LYS A 155 -14.23 -21.19 10.65
C LYS A 155 -15.59 -21.16 9.94
N LEU A 156 -15.97 -20.00 9.41
CA LEU A 156 -17.20 -19.84 8.66
C LEU A 156 -17.18 -20.69 7.38
N GLY A 157 -16.06 -20.68 6.64
CA GLY A 157 -15.87 -21.51 5.45
C GLY A 157 -15.99 -23.01 5.75
N LYS A 158 -15.41 -23.47 6.86
CA LYS A 158 -15.56 -24.86 7.33
C LYS A 158 -17.02 -25.19 7.67
N ALA A 159 -17.71 -24.30 8.40
CA ALA A 159 -19.12 -24.49 8.76
C ALA A 159 -20.03 -24.52 7.52
N GLN A 160 -19.80 -23.63 6.55
CA GLN A 160 -20.51 -23.60 5.27
C GLN A 160 -20.27 -24.86 4.44
N SER A 161 -19.03 -25.37 4.40
CA SER A 161 -18.70 -26.63 3.73
C SER A 161 -19.46 -27.81 4.33
N VAL A 162 -19.52 -27.90 5.66
CA VAL A 162 -20.31 -28.93 6.37
C VAL A 162 -21.79 -28.78 6.06
N LEU A 163 -22.34 -27.56 6.14
CA LEU A 163 -23.75 -27.28 5.80
C LEU A 163 -24.07 -27.73 4.37
N HIS A 164 -23.23 -27.37 3.40
CA HIS A 164 -23.41 -27.77 2.01
C HIS A 164 -23.36 -29.29 1.83
N GLY A 165 -22.46 -29.98 2.55
CA GLY A 165 -22.39 -31.43 2.58
C GLY A 165 -23.68 -32.07 3.10
N VAL A 166 -24.25 -31.52 4.19
CA VAL A 166 -25.53 -31.96 4.75
C VAL A 166 -26.66 -31.73 3.75
N GLU A 167 -26.77 -30.53 3.18
CA GLU A 167 -27.80 -30.21 2.18
C GLU A 167 -27.74 -31.13 0.97
N LYS A 168 -26.53 -31.41 0.46
CA LYS A 168 -26.32 -32.37 -0.64
C LYS A 168 -26.75 -33.78 -0.25
N GLY A 169 -26.44 -34.21 0.98
CA GLY A 169 -26.89 -35.49 1.53
C GLY A 169 -28.42 -35.58 1.61
N VAL A 170 -29.07 -34.55 2.15
CA VAL A 170 -30.54 -34.44 2.22
C VAL A 170 -31.15 -34.48 0.83
N ASN A 171 -30.61 -33.71 -0.12
CA ASN A 171 -31.07 -33.70 -1.52
C ASN A 171 -30.95 -35.09 -2.17
N ASN A 172 -29.83 -35.80 -1.92
CA ASN A 172 -29.64 -37.16 -2.46
C ASN A 172 -30.67 -38.14 -1.87
N LEU A 173 -30.87 -38.11 -0.56
CA LEU A 173 -31.83 -38.97 0.11
C LEU A 173 -33.25 -38.66 -0.36
N PHE A 174 -33.61 -37.39 -0.45
CA PHE A 174 -34.91 -36.93 -0.94
C PHE A 174 -35.19 -37.45 -2.35
N PHE A 175 -34.21 -37.33 -3.26
CA PHE A 175 -34.32 -37.84 -4.62
C PHE A 175 -34.56 -39.35 -4.64
N ARG A 176 -33.83 -40.13 -3.83
CA ARG A 176 -34.02 -41.58 -3.72
C ARG A 176 -35.39 -41.95 -3.14
N MET A 177 -35.90 -41.16 -2.20
CA MET A 177 -37.19 -41.40 -1.56
C MET A 177 -38.39 -40.94 -2.41
N SER A 178 -38.16 -40.14 -3.46
CA SER A 178 -39.23 -39.57 -4.29
C SER A 178 -40.09 -40.62 -5.00
N CYS A 179 -39.56 -41.83 -5.24
CA CYS A 179 -40.30 -42.94 -5.84
C CYS A 179 -41.21 -43.70 -4.84
N VAL A 180 -41.09 -43.45 -3.54
CA VAL A 180 -41.94 -44.08 -2.52
C VAL A 180 -43.29 -43.36 -2.49
N GLN A 181 -44.36 -44.02 -2.93
CA GLN A 181 -45.69 -43.40 -2.99
C GLN A 181 -46.31 -43.28 -1.59
N VAL A 182 -46.77 -42.08 -1.25
CA VAL A 182 -47.49 -41.78 0.00
C VAL A 182 -48.80 -41.09 -0.36
N LYS A 183 -49.89 -41.49 0.29
CA LYS A 183 -51.27 -41.02 -0.02
C LYS A 183 -51.45 -39.51 0.08
N ASP A 184 -50.66 -38.84 0.92
CA ASP A 184 -50.77 -37.39 1.18
C ASP A 184 -49.56 -36.59 0.68
N SER A 185 -48.77 -37.14 -0.25
CA SER A 185 -47.62 -36.46 -0.84
C SER A 185 -48.08 -35.28 -1.73
N PRO A 186 -47.54 -34.05 -1.56
CA PRO A 186 -47.69 -32.97 -2.52
C PRO A 186 -47.19 -33.38 -3.92
N ARG A 187 -47.90 -32.96 -4.97
CA ARG A 187 -47.60 -33.34 -6.37
C ARG A 187 -46.43 -32.53 -6.98
N GLU A 188 -46.10 -31.40 -6.38
CA GLU A 188 -45.00 -30.53 -6.79
C GLU A 188 -43.95 -30.47 -5.68
N LEU A 189 -42.86 -31.22 -5.88
CA LEU A 189 -41.74 -31.37 -4.92
C LEU A 189 -40.55 -30.45 -5.26
N GLY A 190 -40.74 -29.51 -6.19
CA GLY A 190 -39.70 -28.59 -6.64
C GLY A 190 -39.51 -27.42 -5.68
N GLY A 191 -38.26 -27.10 -5.35
CA GLY A 191 -37.90 -25.88 -4.61
C GLY A 191 -37.96 -25.97 -3.08
N LEU A 192 -38.19 -27.15 -2.50
CA LEU A 192 -38.23 -27.34 -1.05
C LEU A 192 -36.86 -27.07 -0.38
N ASP A 193 -36.90 -26.48 0.82
CA ASP A 193 -35.71 -26.31 1.65
C ASP A 193 -35.24 -27.66 2.25
N ALA A 194 -34.07 -27.67 2.90
CA ALA A 194 -33.50 -28.90 3.46
C ALA A 194 -34.37 -29.50 4.60
N ILE A 195 -35.04 -28.67 5.40
CA ILE A 195 -35.88 -29.10 6.53
C ILE A 195 -37.20 -29.69 6.01
N GLU A 196 -37.80 -29.05 5.01
CA GLU A 196 -39.00 -29.53 4.31
C GLU A 196 -38.73 -30.86 3.61
N LYS A 197 -37.58 -30.99 2.93
CA LYS A 197 -37.15 -32.27 2.36
C LYS A 197 -37.00 -33.37 3.41
N LEU A 198 -36.40 -33.07 4.55
CA LEU A 198 -36.27 -34.02 5.66
C LEU A 198 -37.64 -34.45 6.22
N ARG A 199 -38.59 -33.52 6.32
CA ARG A 199 -39.96 -33.81 6.77
C ARG A 199 -40.67 -34.77 5.81
N GLU A 200 -40.53 -34.53 4.51
CA GLU A 200 -41.10 -35.38 3.46
C GLU A 200 -40.46 -36.77 3.45
N ILE A 201 -39.13 -36.86 3.61
CA ILE A 201 -38.43 -38.13 3.82
C ILE A 201 -38.99 -38.87 5.04
N GLY A 202 -39.19 -38.14 6.15
CA GLY A 202 -39.78 -38.66 7.37
C GLY A 202 -41.19 -39.23 7.18
N ALA A 203 -42.02 -38.59 6.36
CA ALA A 203 -43.36 -39.10 6.03
C ALA A 203 -43.33 -40.35 5.14
N ARG A 204 -42.31 -40.51 4.29
CA ARG A 204 -42.16 -41.65 3.37
C ARG A 204 -41.49 -42.88 4.00
N LEU A 205 -40.66 -42.68 5.02
CA LEU A 205 -39.92 -43.73 5.70
C LEU A 205 -40.80 -44.87 6.24
N PRO A 206 -41.91 -44.61 6.96
CA PRO A 206 -42.79 -45.68 7.45
C PRO A 206 -43.36 -46.55 6.33
N THR A 207 -43.80 -45.95 5.23
CA THR A 207 -44.32 -46.68 4.07
C THR A 207 -43.24 -47.56 3.43
N LEU A 208 -42.01 -47.07 3.33
CA LEU A 208 -40.87 -47.86 2.86
C LEU A 208 -40.57 -49.04 3.80
N GLN A 209 -40.64 -48.81 5.11
CA GLN A 209 -40.40 -49.85 6.11
C GLN A 209 -41.45 -50.97 6.06
N THR A 210 -42.74 -50.61 5.96
CA THR A 210 -43.83 -51.58 5.84
C THR A 210 -43.69 -52.40 4.56
N THR A 211 -43.46 -51.74 3.41
CA THR A 211 -43.29 -52.44 2.12
C THR A 211 -42.05 -53.32 2.07
N ALA A 212 -40.96 -52.94 2.75
CA ALA A 212 -39.78 -53.80 2.87
C ALA A 212 -40.06 -55.03 3.76
N SER A 213 -40.81 -54.87 4.85
CA SER A 213 -41.14 -55.97 5.76
C SER A 213 -42.11 -56.98 5.12
N GLU A 214 -43.14 -56.50 4.40
CA GLU A 214 -44.11 -57.34 3.67
C GLU A 214 -43.44 -58.11 2.50
N LYS A 215 -42.53 -57.46 1.75
CA LYS A 215 -41.83 -58.10 0.63
C LYS A 215 -40.82 -59.16 1.01
N THR A 216 -40.45 -59.27 2.29
CA THR A 216 -39.48 -60.26 2.76
C THR A 216 -40.09 -61.67 2.83
N GLU A 217 -41.42 -61.79 2.93
CA GLU A 217 -42.10 -63.09 3.01
C GLU A 217 -42.51 -63.67 1.64
N GLU A 218 -42.53 -62.88 0.55
CA GLU A 218 -43.15 -63.29 -0.73
C GLU A 218 -42.19 -63.37 -1.96
N ASN A 219 -40.95 -62.85 -1.90
CA ASN A 219 -40.15 -62.57 -3.11
C ASN A 219 -38.94 -63.48 -3.43
N THR A 220 -38.80 -64.66 -2.82
CA THR A 220 -37.70 -65.57 -3.21
C THR A 220 -37.86 -66.08 -4.64
N ALA A 221 -39.09 -66.38 -5.06
CA ALA A 221 -39.39 -66.89 -6.40
C ALA A 221 -39.23 -65.85 -7.53
N ASP A 222 -39.50 -64.57 -7.24
CA ASP A 222 -39.36 -63.50 -8.23
C ASP A 222 -37.93 -62.95 -8.30
N HIS A 223 -37.16 -63.02 -7.21
CA HIS A 223 -35.74 -62.70 -7.23
C HIS A 223 -34.96 -63.65 -8.16
N GLU A 224 -35.23 -64.96 -8.13
CA GLU A 224 -34.58 -65.95 -8.99
C GLU A 224 -34.93 -65.75 -10.48
N LYS A 225 -36.18 -65.38 -10.79
CA LYS A 225 -36.59 -65.04 -12.16
C LYS A 225 -35.93 -63.75 -12.67
N VAL A 226 -35.85 -62.71 -11.84
CA VAL A 226 -35.19 -61.45 -12.19
C VAL A 226 -33.69 -61.67 -12.36
N TRP A 227 -33.07 -62.47 -11.50
CA TRP A 227 -31.67 -62.86 -11.63
C TRP A 227 -31.42 -63.63 -12.93
N SER A 228 -32.24 -64.65 -13.21
CA SER A 228 -32.16 -65.43 -14.44
C SER A 228 -32.36 -64.54 -15.68
N PHE A 229 -33.30 -63.61 -15.64
CA PHE A 229 -33.53 -62.65 -16.72
C PHE A 229 -32.35 -61.70 -16.93
N LEU A 230 -31.76 -61.17 -15.86
CA LEU A 230 -30.58 -60.30 -15.93
C LEU A 230 -29.34 -61.04 -16.41
N GLU A 231 -29.12 -62.26 -15.94
CA GLU A 231 -28.02 -63.13 -16.37
C GLU A 231 -28.17 -63.51 -17.84
N GLN A 232 -29.38 -63.82 -18.28
CA GLN A 232 -29.69 -64.11 -19.67
C GLN A 232 -29.56 -62.86 -20.56
N SER A 233 -30.02 -61.70 -20.08
CA SER A 233 -29.89 -60.42 -20.81
C SER A 233 -28.42 -59.98 -20.93
N THR A 234 -27.63 -60.15 -19.87
CA THR A 234 -26.18 -59.84 -19.90
C THR A 234 -25.38 -60.81 -20.77
N MET A 235 -25.78 -62.09 -20.87
CA MET A 235 -25.20 -63.03 -21.85
C MET A 235 -25.54 -62.68 -23.31
N MET A 236 -26.69 -62.06 -23.54
CA MET A 236 -27.18 -61.71 -24.88
C MET A 236 -26.77 -60.29 -25.33
N GLU A 237 -26.15 -59.50 -24.45
CA GLU A 237 -25.65 -58.16 -24.75
C GLU A 237 -24.43 -58.23 -25.69
N PRO A 238 -24.49 -57.67 -26.92
CA PRO A 238 -23.43 -57.78 -27.92
C PRO A 238 -22.08 -57.17 -27.50
N ARG A 239 -22.06 -56.30 -26.48
CA ARG A 239 -20.86 -55.69 -25.91
C ARG A 239 -20.13 -56.59 -24.90
N ASN A 240 -20.76 -57.67 -24.44
CA ASN A 240 -20.23 -58.60 -23.45
C ASN A 240 -19.57 -59.86 -24.07
N TYR A 241 -19.55 -59.99 -25.40
CA TYR A 241 -18.68 -60.99 -26.03
C TYR A 241 -17.24 -60.67 -25.66
N LYS A 242 -16.60 -61.64 -24.98
CA LYS A 242 -15.22 -61.62 -24.50
C LYS A 242 -14.33 -60.75 -25.40
N ARG A 243 -13.97 -59.55 -24.92
CA ARG A 243 -12.94 -58.72 -25.57
C ARG A 243 -11.70 -59.60 -25.71
N ALA A 244 -11.31 -59.90 -26.94
CA ALA A 244 -10.06 -60.60 -27.21
C ALA A 244 -8.92 -59.75 -26.61
N SER A 245 -8.11 -60.35 -25.75
CA SER A 245 -6.97 -59.73 -25.08
C SER A 245 -5.79 -59.57 -26.05
N SER A 246 -6.00 -58.83 -27.13
CA SER A 246 -4.93 -58.38 -28.02
C SER A 246 -4.59 -56.94 -27.64
N PRO A 247 -3.32 -56.62 -27.33
CA PRO A 247 -2.92 -55.25 -27.04
C PRO A 247 -2.91 -54.50 -28.36
N VAL A 248 -3.98 -53.75 -28.64
CA VAL A 248 -3.95 -52.73 -29.69
C VAL A 248 -3.21 -51.55 -29.10
N TYR A 249 -1.94 -51.41 -29.48
CA TYR A 249 -1.23 -50.13 -29.42
C TYR A 249 -1.94 -49.21 -30.42
N ASP A 250 -2.78 -48.31 -29.93
CA ASP A 250 -3.13 -47.13 -30.71
C ASP A 250 -2.76 -45.88 -29.90
N SER A 251 -1.80 -45.19 -30.50
CA SER A 251 -1.30 -43.89 -30.09
C SER A 251 -2.21 -42.87 -30.75
N THR A 252 -2.53 -41.78 -30.04
CA THR A 252 -3.33 -40.62 -30.48
C THR A 252 -4.83 -40.66 -30.16
N SER A 253 -5.16 -40.34 -28.91
CA SER A 253 -6.29 -39.44 -28.63
C SER A 253 -5.88 -38.52 -27.49
N GLU A 254 -5.74 -37.23 -27.81
CA GLU A 254 -5.44 -36.16 -26.86
C GLU A 254 -6.52 -36.12 -25.78
N ASP A 255 -6.13 -36.44 -24.54
CA ASP A 255 -6.96 -36.28 -23.35
C ASP A 255 -6.74 -34.86 -22.79
N THR A 256 -7.67 -33.96 -23.12
CA THR A 256 -7.66 -32.54 -22.76
C THR A 256 -8.14 -32.28 -21.33
N PHE A 257 -7.72 -33.08 -20.36
CA PHE A 257 -7.96 -32.81 -18.94
C PHE A 257 -6.71 -33.09 -18.11
N GLN A 258 -5.78 -32.13 -18.10
CA GLN A 258 -4.77 -32.05 -17.05
C GLN A 258 -5.44 -31.62 -15.73
N PHE A 259 -5.95 -32.58 -14.97
CA PHE A 259 -6.07 -32.40 -13.53
C PHE A 259 -4.66 -32.39 -12.95
N ARG A 260 -4.15 -31.20 -12.62
CA ARG A 260 -2.98 -31.04 -11.77
C ARG A 260 -3.42 -31.37 -10.33
N GLY A 261 -3.56 -32.66 -10.05
CA GLY A 261 -3.74 -33.21 -8.70
C GLY A 261 -2.39 -33.23 -8.01
N GLN A 262 -2.15 -32.23 -7.15
CA GLN A 262 -1.05 -32.23 -6.20
C GLN A 262 -1.44 -33.11 -5.01
N GLU A 263 -1.54 -34.42 -5.21
CA GLU A 263 -1.49 -35.40 -4.13
C GLU A 263 -0.68 -36.58 -4.66
N GLU A 264 0.49 -36.79 -4.08
CA GLU A 264 1.30 -37.99 -4.28
C GLU A 264 0.54 -39.17 -3.69
N ASP A 265 -0.43 -39.69 -4.47
CA ASP A 265 -0.98 -41.02 -4.25
C ASP A 265 0.20 -42.00 -4.32
N CYS A 266 0.65 -42.46 -3.15
CA CYS A 266 1.53 -43.61 -2.98
C CYS A 266 0.80 -44.89 -3.44
N SER A 267 0.35 -44.91 -4.68
CA SER A 267 -0.10 -46.09 -5.38
C SER A 267 1.12 -46.95 -5.62
N MET A 268 1.16 -48.11 -4.96
CA MET A 268 2.28 -49.02 -5.07
C MET A 268 2.49 -49.39 -6.54
N SER A 269 3.72 -49.22 -7.03
CA SER A 269 4.09 -49.66 -8.38
C SER A 269 3.76 -51.14 -8.58
N ARG A 270 3.39 -51.51 -9.80
CA ARG A 270 3.12 -52.89 -10.22
C ARG A 270 4.22 -53.86 -9.76
N ASP A 271 5.48 -53.43 -9.81
CA ASP A 271 6.60 -54.27 -9.40
C ASP A 271 6.69 -54.44 -7.88
N GLU A 272 6.22 -53.45 -7.12
CA GLU A 272 6.20 -53.53 -5.67
C GLU A 272 5.06 -54.42 -5.14
N ILE A 273 3.92 -54.39 -5.82
CA ILE A 273 2.81 -55.33 -5.61
C ILE A 273 3.29 -56.77 -5.85
N LYS A 274 4.04 -57.01 -6.93
CA LYS A 274 4.62 -58.33 -7.23
C LYS A 274 5.61 -58.78 -6.14
N ARG A 275 6.49 -57.89 -5.69
CA ARG A 275 7.45 -58.21 -4.60
C ARG A 275 6.74 -58.62 -3.32
N ARG A 276 5.72 -57.87 -2.89
CA ARG A 276 4.94 -58.23 -1.69
C ARG A 276 4.15 -59.53 -1.87
N SER A 277 3.61 -59.79 -3.06
CA SER A 277 2.92 -61.05 -3.35
C SER A 277 3.85 -62.26 -3.21
N ILE A 278 5.09 -62.16 -3.71
CA ILE A 278 6.09 -63.24 -3.58
C ILE A 278 6.47 -63.46 -2.11
N GLN A 279 6.70 -62.37 -1.36
CA GLN A 279 7.01 -62.46 0.07
C GLN A 279 5.89 -63.12 0.88
N LEU A 280 4.62 -62.83 0.58
CA LEU A 280 3.46 -63.47 1.20
C LEU A 280 3.42 -64.97 0.93
N ILE A 281 3.75 -65.38 -0.30
CA ILE A 281 3.81 -66.79 -0.68
C ILE A 281 4.97 -67.50 0.04
N GLU A 282 6.15 -66.88 0.15
CA GLU A 282 7.31 -67.44 0.85
C GLU A 282 7.08 -67.58 2.36
N VAL A 283 6.41 -66.62 3.00
CA VAL A 283 6.08 -66.65 4.43
C VAL A 283 5.06 -67.75 4.76
N HIS A 284 4.25 -68.18 3.80
CA HIS A 284 3.24 -69.22 3.98
C HIS A 284 3.61 -70.59 3.42
N GLN A 285 4.84 -70.78 2.92
CA GLN A 285 5.32 -72.12 2.61
C GLN A 285 5.68 -72.89 3.91
N PRO A 286 5.12 -74.10 4.14
CA PRO A 286 5.45 -74.89 5.31
C PRO A 286 6.91 -75.38 5.23
N LYS A 287 7.72 -74.99 6.22
CA LYS A 287 9.11 -75.47 6.37
C LYS A 287 9.13 -77.00 6.46
N LYS A 288 9.67 -77.68 5.43
CA LYS A 288 9.93 -79.13 5.48
C LYS A 288 10.90 -79.43 6.65
N LYS A 289 10.43 -80.18 7.65
CA LYS A 289 11.25 -80.70 8.75
C LYS A 289 12.29 -81.67 8.18
N ALA A 290 13.57 -81.43 8.46
CA ALA A 290 14.65 -82.37 8.20
C ALA A 290 14.48 -83.62 9.09
N GLN A 291 14.39 -84.78 8.46
CA GLN A 291 14.25 -86.09 9.09
C GLN A 291 15.63 -86.55 9.60
N LYS A 292 15.88 -86.44 10.91
CA LYS A 292 17.04 -87.06 11.57
C LYS A 292 16.80 -88.56 11.69
N SER A 293 17.54 -89.35 10.91
CA SER A 293 17.71 -90.78 11.06
C SER A 293 18.37 -91.10 12.41
N ASN A 294 17.74 -91.94 13.24
CA ASN A 294 18.41 -92.61 14.34
C ASN A 294 18.36 -94.11 14.08
N THR A 295 19.50 -94.65 13.68
CA THR A 295 19.75 -96.06 13.44
C THR A 295 20.10 -96.73 14.77
N LYS A 296 19.51 -97.89 15.05
CA LYS A 296 19.85 -98.76 16.19
C LYS A 296 21.24 -99.39 16.01
N SER A 297 22.07 -99.34 17.05
CA SER A 297 22.87 -100.46 17.59
C SER A 297 23.37 -100.09 18.97
#